data_AF-A0A1B6G4J1-F1
#
_entry.id   AF-A0A1B6G4J1-F1
#
_cell.length_a   1.000
_cell.length_b   1.000
_cell.length_c   1.000
_cell.angle_alpha   90.00
_cell.angle_beta   90.00
_cell.angle_gamma   90.00
#
_symmetry.space_group_name_H-M   'P 1'
#
loop_
_entity.id
_entity.type
_entity.pdbx_description
1 polymer ?
#
loop_
_entity_poly.entity_id
_entity_poly.type
_entity_poly.pdbx_seq_one_letter_code
_entity_poly.pdbx_strand_id
1 'polypeptide(L)'
;GSILGPVLFLIYVNNNHASASFGKIIQYADDTTLYFESESCHNLEIDSFINLNACIKKFQTENLNTNHSKTNYILFSLGHRDVQPMPTVMVGDITLEEVESTKFLGMHWDKVLNWQDHVDSVCSRIANGIYALRSLRHTAHHKF
;
A
#
# COMPACT_ATOMS: atom_id res chain seq x y z
N GLY A 1 -13.77 -10.97 -19.70
CA GLY A 1 -13.52 -11.34 -18.29
C GLY A 1 -14.68 -12.17 -17.80
N SER A 2 -14.43 -13.26 -17.09
CA SER A 2 -15.47 -14.02 -16.41
C SER A 2 -16.06 -13.20 -15.27
N ILE A 3 -17.39 -13.16 -15.14
CA ILE A 3 -18.09 -12.48 -14.03
C ILE A 3 -17.68 -13.07 -12.67
N LEU A 4 -17.45 -14.39 -12.63
CA LEU A 4 -17.05 -15.09 -11.41
C LEU A 4 -15.56 -15.02 -11.12
N GLY A 5 -14.73 -14.66 -12.12
CA GLY A 5 -13.27 -14.64 -11.97
C GLY A 5 -12.79 -13.84 -10.75
N PRO A 6 -13.21 -12.58 -10.58
CA PRO A 6 -12.82 -11.77 -9.42
C PRO A 6 -13.28 -12.35 -8.08
N VAL A 7 -14.51 -12.90 -8.02
CA VAL A 7 -15.05 -13.48 -6.79
C VAL A 7 -14.29 -14.75 -6.40
N LEU A 8 -14.02 -15.62 -7.37
CA LEU A 8 -13.25 -16.85 -7.14
C LEU A 8 -11.81 -16.53 -6.73
N PHE A 9 -11.19 -15.52 -7.33
CA PHE A 9 -9.88 -15.04 -6.92
C PHE A 9 -9.87 -14.54 -5.47
N LEU A 10 -10.86 -13.74 -5.08
CA LEU A 10 -10.99 -13.25 -3.70
C LEU A 10 -11.17 -14.40 -2.70
N ILE A 11 -11.99 -15.40 -3.01
CA ILE A 11 -12.15 -16.60 -2.16
C ILE A 11 -10.82 -17.34 -2.03
N TYR A 12 -10.09 -17.49 -3.13
CA TYR A 12 -8.80 -18.17 -3.17
C TYR A 12 -7.77 -17.49 -2.27
N VAL A 13 -7.53 -16.18 -2.43
CA VAL A 13 -6.52 -15.46 -1.64
C VAL A 13 -6.94 -15.32 -0.17
N ASN A 14 -8.22 -15.10 0.14
CA ASN A 14 -8.67 -14.93 1.53
C ASN A 14 -8.51 -16.20 2.38
N ASN A 15 -8.64 -17.38 1.77
CA ASN A 15 -8.51 -18.65 2.50
C ASN A 15 -7.06 -18.92 2.98
N ASN A 16 -6.10 -18.21 2.40
CA ASN A 16 -4.68 -18.38 2.67
C ASN A 16 -4.22 -17.71 3.98
N HIS A 17 -5.05 -16.88 4.62
CA HIS A 17 -4.68 -16.13 5.82
C HIS A 17 -4.92 -16.89 7.12
N ALA A 18 -5.80 -17.91 7.11
CA ALA A 18 -6.28 -18.54 8.33
C ALA A 18 -5.20 -19.31 9.13
N SER A 19 -4.03 -19.58 8.53
CA SER A 19 -3.01 -20.47 9.10
C SER A 19 -1.64 -19.84 9.34
N ALA A 20 -1.44 -18.54 9.08
CA ALA A 20 -0.13 -17.92 9.17
C ALA A 20 -0.06 -16.75 10.15
N SER A 21 0.93 -16.82 11.06
CA SER A 21 1.27 -15.80 12.04
C SER A 21 2.34 -14.85 11.49
N PHE A 22 2.11 -14.18 10.35
CA PHE A 22 3.10 -13.28 9.72
C PHE A 22 3.01 -11.81 10.20
N GLY A 23 2.64 -11.59 11.45
CA GLY A 23 2.27 -10.25 11.94
C GLY A 23 0.89 -9.82 11.41
N LYS A 24 0.64 -8.50 11.35
CA LYS A 24 -0.65 -7.95 10.91
C LYS A 24 -0.66 -7.81 9.38
N ILE A 25 -1.58 -8.50 8.71
CA ILE A 25 -1.76 -8.47 7.26
C ILE A 25 -3.04 -7.72 6.91
N ILE A 26 -2.97 -6.82 5.93
CA ILE A 26 -4.13 -6.20 5.29
C ILE A 26 -4.11 -6.60 3.83
N GLN A 27 -5.23 -7.09 3.32
CA GLN A 27 -5.37 -7.46 1.92
C GLN A 27 -6.57 -6.79 1.27
N TYR A 28 -6.38 -6.44 0.00
CA TYR A 28 -7.43 -5.92 -0.84
C TYR A 28 -7.23 -6.39 -2.28
N ALA A 29 -8.08 -7.32 -2.71
CA ALA A 29 -7.91 -8.01 -3.99
C ALA A 29 -6.52 -8.66 -4.09
N ASP A 30 -5.69 -8.22 -5.05
CA ASP A 30 -4.32 -8.70 -5.26
C ASP A 30 -3.26 -7.94 -4.45
N ASP A 31 -3.61 -6.77 -3.89
CA ASP A 31 -2.70 -5.99 -3.06
C ASP A 31 -2.65 -6.55 -1.63
N THR A 32 -1.43 -6.79 -1.14
CA THR A 32 -1.17 -7.22 0.24
C THR A 32 -0.22 -6.25 0.92
N THR A 33 -0.56 -5.83 2.13
CA THR A 33 0.27 -4.98 2.98
C THR A 33 0.54 -5.68 4.30
N LEU A 34 1.80 -5.74 4.69
CA LEU A 34 2.22 -6.19 6.02
C LEU A 34 2.52 -4.98 6.88
N TYR A 35 2.06 -5.03 8.13
CA TYR A 35 2.29 -3.98 9.11
C TYR A 35 3.05 -4.55 10.30
N PHE A 36 4.10 -3.84 10.70
CA PHE A 36 4.99 -4.19 11.80
C PHE A 36 5.09 -3.02 12.78
N GLU A 37 5.12 -3.32 14.07
CA GLU A 37 5.26 -2.33 15.13
C GLU A 37 6.35 -2.78 16.10
N SER A 38 7.27 -1.88 16.44
CA SER A 38 8.30 -2.13 17.44
C SER A 38 8.83 -0.83 18.02
N GLU A 39 9.20 -0.86 19.29
CA GLU A 39 9.86 0.27 19.95
C GLU A 39 11.33 0.41 19.52
N SER A 40 11.96 -0.71 19.12
CA SER A 40 13.34 -0.77 18.68
C SER A 40 13.44 -0.90 17.17
N CYS A 41 14.27 -0.06 16.55
CA CYS A 41 14.55 -0.14 15.13
C CYS A 41 15.16 -1.49 14.72
N HIS A 42 16.04 -2.02 15.57
CA HIS A 42 16.69 -3.31 15.32
C HIS A 42 15.69 -4.48 15.35
N ASN A 43 14.76 -4.46 16.31
CA ASN A 43 13.72 -5.47 16.38
C ASN A 43 12.76 -5.33 15.20
N LEU A 44 12.40 -4.11 14.81
CA LEU A 44 11.58 -3.86 13.63
C LEU A 44 12.21 -4.43 12.36
N GLU A 45 13.51 -4.25 12.18
CA GLU A 45 14.26 -4.81 11.06
C GLU A 45 14.20 -6.34 11.05
N ILE A 46 14.51 -6.99 12.17
CA ILE A 46 14.46 -8.45 12.31
C ILE A 46 13.03 -8.98 12.08
N ASP A 47 12.03 -8.38 12.72
CA ASP A 47 10.64 -8.81 12.64
C ASP A 47 10.10 -8.64 11.22
N SER A 48 10.41 -7.51 10.57
CA SER A 48 10.02 -7.28 9.19
C SER A 48 10.66 -8.31 8.26
N PHE A 49 11.95 -8.61 8.42
CA PHE A 49 12.64 -9.61 7.62
C PHE A 49 12.04 -11.01 7.78
N ILE A 50 11.87 -11.48 9.01
CA ILE A 50 11.36 -12.83 9.29
C ILE A 50 9.94 -13.00 8.73
N ASN A 51 9.05 -12.08 9.05
CA ASN A 51 7.63 -12.20 8.71
C ASN A 51 7.36 -11.95 7.23
N LEU A 52 8.04 -10.97 6.61
CA LEU A 52 7.91 -10.70 5.18
C LEU A 52 8.38 -11.89 4.33
N ASN A 53 9.54 -12.46 4.66
CA ASN A 53 10.07 -13.61 3.93
C ASN A 53 9.22 -14.87 4.14
N ALA A 54 8.68 -15.07 5.35
CA ALA A 54 7.74 -16.16 5.61
C ALA A 54 6.44 -16.01 4.80
N CYS A 55 5.91 -14.78 4.71
CA CYS A 55 4.74 -14.45 3.91
C CYS A 55 4.97 -14.72 2.41
N ILE A 56 6.08 -14.23 1.86
CA ILE A 56 6.43 -14.44 0.45
C ILE A 56 6.61 -15.92 0.14
N LYS A 57 7.26 -16.68 1.03
CA LYS A 57 7.41 -18.12 0.87
C LYS A 57 6.04 -18.83 0.85
N LYS A 58 5.09 -18.40 1.69
CA LYS A 58 3.73 -18.96 1.67
C LYS A 58 3.03 -18.67 0.36
N PHE A 59 3.10 -17.43 -0.13
CA PHE A 59 2.53 -17.07 -1.43
C PHE A 59 3.11 -17.93 -2.55
N GLN A 60 4.42 -18.19 -2.56
CA GLN A 60 5.04 -19.10 -3.52
C GLN A 60 4.49 -20.54 -3.42
N THR A 61 4.29 -21.08 -2.21
CA THR A 61 3.68 -22.42 -2.05
C THR A 61 2.23 -22.49 -2.53
N GLU A 62 1.56 -21.34 -2.57
CA GLU A 62 0.20 -21.17 -3.07
C GLU A 62 0.20 -20.68 -4.52
N ASN A 63 1.30 -20.77 -5.28
CA ASN A 63 1.38 -20.30 -6.67
C ASN A 63 1.01 -18.81 -6.87
N LEU A 64 1.13 -18.00 -5.82
CA LEU A 64 1.02 -16.55 -5.86
C LEU A 64 2.41 -15.94 -6.02
N ASN A 65 2.64 -15.28 -7.16
CA ASN A 65 3.89 -14.60 -7.43
C ASN A 65 3.84 -13.17 -6.90
N THR A 66 4.80 -12.80 -6.06
CA THR A 66 4.96 -11.42 -5.58
C THR A 66 5.78 -10.61 -6.57
N ASN A 67 5.42 -9.33 -6.72
CA ASN A 67 6.15 -8.41 -7.58
C ASN A 67 7.11 -7.55 -6.75
N HIS A 68 8.34 -8.03 -6.60
CA HIS A 68 9.39 -7.33 -5.85
C HIS A 68 9.65 -5.91 -6.35
N SER A 69 9.57 -5.66 -7.67
CA SER A 69 9.81 -4.32 -8.24
C SER A 69 8.73 -3.29 -7.88
N LYS A 70 7.56 -3.74 -7.45
CA LYS A 70 6.46 -2.88 -6.98
C LYS A 70 6.31 -2.89 -5.46
N THR A 71 7.09 -3.71 -4.77
CA THR A 71 7.05 -3.80 -3.31
C THR A 71 7.94 -2.69 -2.75
N ASN A 72 7.36 -1.81 -1.97
CA ASN A 72 8.05 -0.76 -1.24
C ASN A 72 7.64 -0.81 0.23
N TYR A 73 8.29 0.00 1.06
CA TYR A 73 7.85 0.20 2.43
C TYR A 73 7.85 1.69 2.79
N ILE A 74 7.06 2.03 3.79
CA ILE A 74 7.01 3.35 4.38
C ILE A 74 7.18 3.20 5.89
N LEU A 75 8.06 4.03 6.47
CA LEU A 75 8.39 3.97 7.88
C LEU A 75 7.74 5.12 8.63
N PHE A 76 6.80 4.82 9.51
CA PHE A 76 6.19 5.81 10.39
C PHE A 76 6.93 5.92 11.72
N SER A 77 7.16 7.15 12.21
CA SER A 77 7.73 7.40 13.52
C SER A 77 7.15 8.66 14.16
N LEU A 78 6.89 8.61 15.47
CA LEU A 78 6.34 9.74 16.24
C LEU A 78 7.40 10.74 16.73
N GLY A 79 8.70 10.43 16.59
CA GLY A 79 9.80 11.26 17.09
C GLY A 79 10.67 11.85 15.98
N HIS A 80 11.30 13.01 16.25
CA HIS A 80 12.39 13.55 15.43
C HIS A 80 13.60 12.61 15.53
N ARG A 81 13.64 11.57 14.70
CA ARG A 81 14.83 10.72 14.55
C ARG A 81 15.78 11.40 13.55
N ASP A 82 16.49 12.41 14.02
CA ASP A 82 17.66 12.97 13.33
C ASP A 82 18.88 12.03 13.43
N VAL A 83 18.73 10.88 14.10
CA VAL A 83 19.84 9.95 14.37
C VAL A 83 19.44 8.51 14.02
N GLN A 84 20.23 7.98 13.09
CA GLN A 84 20.33 6.60 12.60
C GLN A 84 20.48 5.55 13.73
N PRO A 85 20.24 4.24 13.43
CA PRO A 85 19.91 3.67 12.11
C PRO A 85 18.42 3.66 11.80
N MET A 86 18.08 3.83 10.51
CA MET A 86 16.78 3.42 9.97
C MET A 86 16.79 1.91 9.68
N PRO A 87 15.64 1.22 9.81
CA PRO A 87 15.56 -0.22 9.60
C PRO A 87 15.73 -0.52 8.11
N THR A 88 16.57 -1.49 7.79
CA THR A 88 16.72 -1.96 6.41
C THR A 88 15.77 -3.12 6.14
N VAL A 89 14.73 -2.90 5.35
CA VAL A 89 13.75 -3.97 5.04
C VAL A 89 14.22 -4.77 3.83
N MET A 90 14.30 -6.10 3.96
CA MET A 90 14.80 -7.00 2.91
C MET A 90 13.86 -8.17 2.62
N VAL A 91 13.83 -8.57 1.34
CA VAL A 91 13.21 -9.78 0.81
C VAL A 91 14.30 -10.66 0.21
N GLY A 92 14.61 -11.79 0.85
CA GLY A 92 15.81 -12.57 0.55
C GLY A 92 17.03 -11.66 0.61
N ASP A 93 17.73 -11.54 -0.52
CA ASP A 93 18.92 -10.70 -0.66
C ASP A 93 18.62 -9.30 -1.25
N ILE A 94 17.33 -8.96 -1.46
CA ILE A 94 16.90 -7.71 -2.10
C ILE A 94 16.47 -6.72 -1.02
N THR A 95 17.12 -5.56 -0.94
CA THR A 95 16.66 -4.44 -0.13
C THR A 95 15.48 -3.73 -0.79
N LEU A 96 14.40 -3.54 -0.04
CA LEU A 96 13.23 -2.80 -0.53
C LEU A 96 13.48 -1.29 -0.49
N GLU A 97 12.81 -0.57 -1.39
CA GLU A 97 12.85 0.90 -1.41
C GLU A 97 11.95 1.47 -0.31
N GLU A 98 12.51 2.39 0.49
CA GLU A 98 11.73 3.27 1.36
C GLU A 98 11.13 4.40 0.54
N VAL A 99 9.82 4.58 0.62
CA VAL A 99 9.12 5.67 -0.06
C VAL A 99 8.60 6.69 0.95
N GLU A 100 8.67 7.97 0.57
CA GLU A 100 8.15 9.08 1.38
C GLU A 100 6.63 9.21 1.28
N SER A 101 6.03 8.73 0.19
CA SER A 101 4.58 8.78 -0.05
C SER A 101 4.14 7.60 -0.92
N THR A 102 3.03 6.97 -0.56
CA THR A 102 2.46 5.85 -1.33
C THR A 102 0.94 5.85 -1.32
N LYS A 103 0.33 5.28 -2.35
CA LYS A 103 -1.12 5.15 -2.45
C LYS A 103 -1.55 3.82 -1.82
N PHE A 104 -2.38 3.89 -0.78
CA PHE A 104 -2.94 2.74 -0.10
C PHE A 104 -4.46 2.89 0.01
N LEU A 105 -5.19 1.91 -0.55
CA LEU A 105 -6.68 1.88 -0.59
C LEU A 105 -7.33 3.17 -1.11
N GLY A 106 -6.67 3.84 -2.07
CA GLY A 106 -7.18 5.08 -2.67
C GLY A 106 -6.76 6.37 -1.96
N MET A 107 -6.06 6.29 -0.84
CA MET A 107 -5.53 7.44 -0.10
C MET A 107 -4.01 7.55 -0.29
N HIS A 108 -3.46 8.76 -0.28
CA HIS A 108 -2.01 8.95 -0.25
C HIS A 108 -1.58 9.03 1.22
N TRP A 109 -0.62 8.19 1.57
CA TRP A 109 -0.01 8.14 2.89
C TRP A 109 1.40 8.66 2.76
N ASP A 110 1.68 9.79 3.40
CA ASP A 110 3.02 10.34 3.50
C ASP A 110 3.66 9.95 4.83
N LYS A 111 4.99 9.84 4.84
CA LYS A 111 5.79 9.35 5.96
C LYS A 111 5.56 10.15 7.26
N VAL A 112 5.26 11.44 7.11
CA VAL A 112 5.03 12.38 8.22
C VAL A 112 3.54 12.55 8.55
N LEU A 113 2.65 11.86 7.85
CA LEU A 113 1.19 11.89 8.01
C LEU A 113 0.62 13.32 8.00
N ASN A 114 1.15 14.20 7.15
CA ASN A 114 0.64 15.56 6.97
C ASN A 114 -0.54 15.65 5.98
N TRP A 115 -0.79 14.59 5.20
CA TRP A 115 -1.87 14.44 4.24
C TRP A 115 -1.88 15.45 3.08
N GLN A 116 -0.82 16.23 2.91
CA GLN A 116 -0.76 17.30 1.91
C GLN A 116 -0.96 16.75 0.49
N ASP A 117 -0.22 15.70 0.12
CA ASP A 117 -0.34 15.02 -1.18
C ASP A 117 -1.77 14.53 -1.43
N HIS A 118 -2.42 14.00 -0.39
CA HIS A 118 -3.79 13.52 -0.49
C HIS A 118 -4.77 14.67 -0.72
N VAL A 119 -4.67 15.71 0.09
CA VAL A 119 -5.52 16.92 0.01
C VAL A 119 -5.37 17.58 -1.36
N ASP A 120 -4.15 17.77 -1.85
CA ASP A 120 -3.88 18.39 -3.14
C ASP A 120 -4.46 17.57 -4.30
N SER A 121 -4.30 16.24 -4.25
CA SER A 121 -4.92 15.32 -5.21
C SER A 121 -6.46 15.42 -5.21
N VAL A 122 -7.09 15.51 -4.03
CA VAL A 122 -8.54 15.66 -3.91
C VAL A 122 -9.01 17.02 -4.43
N CYS A 123 -8.34 18.11 -4.03
CA CYS A 123 -8.62 19.47 -4.49
C CYS A 123 -8.54 19.58 -6.02
N SER A 124 -7.48 19.01 -6.62
CA SER A 124 -7.31 18.97 -8.07
C SER A 124 -8.46 18.21 -8.77
N ARG A 125 -8.87 17.05 -8.24
CA ARG A 125 -10.00 16.28 -8.78
C ARG A 125 -11.31 17.07 -8.71
N ILE A 126 -11.56 17.76 -7.60
CA ILE A 126 -12.77 18.60 -7.43
C ILE A 126 -12.73 19.79 -8.40
N ALA A 127 -11.59 20.48 -8.53
CA ALA A 127 -11.44 21.60 -9.45
C ALA A 127 -11.73 21.19 -10.90
N ASN A 128 -11.22 20.04 -11.34
CA ASN A 128 -11.51 19.47 -12.65
C ASN A 128 -13.01 19.13 -12.83
N GLY A 129 -13.65 18.57 -11.81
CA GLY A 129 -15.10 18.32 -11.81
C GLY A 129 -15.92 19.60 -11.93
N ILE A 130 -15.57 20.64 -11.18
CA ILE A 130 -16.22 21.96 -11.25
C ILE A 130 -16.04 22.58 -12.65
N TYR A 131 -14.84 22.48 -13.22
CA TYR A 131 -14.58 22.97 -14.56
C TYR A 131 -15.45 22.26 -15.62
N ALA A 132 -15.55 20.92 -15.54
CA ALA A 132 -16.41 20.14 -16.42
C ALA A 132 -17.88 20.58 -16.32
N LEU A 133 -18.40 20.76 -15.10
CA LEU A 133 -19.78 21.24 -14.88
C LEU A 133 -20.00 22.65 -15.44
N ARG A 134 -19.03 23.56 -15.27
CA ARG A 134 -19.10 24.92 -15.84
C ARG A 134 -19.11 24.89 -17.37
N SER A 135 -18.29 24.04 -17.99
CA SER A 135 -18.24 23.86 -19.44
C SER A 135 -19.55 23.29 -20.01
N LEU A 136 -20.13 22.29 -19.32
CA LEU A 136 -21.43 21.72 -19.69
C LEU A 136 -22.56 22.76 -19.60
N ARG A 137 -22.57 23.60 -18.55
CA ARG A 137 -23.54 24.70 -18.45
C ARG A 137 -23.45 25.65 -19.64
N HIS A 138 -22.23 26.05 -20.02
CA HIS A 138 -22.03 26.97 -21.15
C HIS A 138 -22.52 26.36 -22.48
N THR A 139 -22.23 25.08 -22.72
CA THR A 139 -22.65 24.39 -23.95
C THR A 139 -24.15 24.09 -23.99
N ALA A 140 -24.78 23.83 -22.84
CA ALA A 140 -26.23 23.62 -22.75
C ALA A 140 -27.03 24.90 -23.02
N HIS A 141 -26.55 26.07 -22.57
CA HIS A 141 -27.19 27.36 -22.87
C HIS A 141 -27.09 27.77 -24.35
N HIS A 142 -26.15 27.22 -25.12
CA HIS A 142 -25.93 27.60 -26.52
C HIS A 142 -26.78 26.78 -27.51
N LYS A 143 -27.56 25.80 -27.02
CA LYS A 143 -28.39 24.88 -27.82
C LYS A 143 -29.91 25.10 -27.67
N PHE A 144 -30.33 26.16 -26.97
CA PHE A 144 -31.73 26.59 -26.87
C PHE A 144 -31.87 28.05 -27.30
#